data_AF-A0A367LYD6-F1
#
_entry.id   AF-A0A367LYD6-F1
#
_cell.length_a   1.000
_cell.length_b   1.000
_cell.length_c   1.000
_cell.angle_alpha   90.00
_cell.angle_beta   90.00
_cell.angle_gamma   90.00
#
_symmetry.space_group_name_H-M   'P 1'
#
loop_
_entity.id
_entity.type
_entity.pdbx_description
1 polymer ?
#
loop_
_entity_poly.entity_id
_entity_poly.type
_entity_poly.pdbx_seq_one_letter_code
_entity_poly.pdbx_strand_id
1 'polypeptide(L)'
;THHIVRRMFEAEGLTPNIAMSTNYLETIKMMVSIGLAWSVLPRTMLDDQVVRLPLQDIQLSRQLGYILHTERTLSNAARAFMRLLDEQAFGNGTPAA
;
A
#
# COMPACT_ATOMS: atom_id res chain seq x y z
N THR A 1 3.16 -1.49 -3.84
CA THR A 1 3.82 -2.00 -2.62
C THR A 1 5.30 -2.23 -2.82
N HIS A 2 5.72 -2.97 -3.86
CA HIS A 2 7.13 -3.22 -4.19
C HIS A 2 8.01 -1.95 -4.18
N HIS A 3 7.57 -0.86 -4.83
CA HIS A 3 8.34 0.39 -4.86
C HIS A 3 8.57 1.04 -3.49
N ILE A 4 7.63 0.90 -2.55
CA ILE A 4 7.74 1.50 -1.21
C ILE A 4 8.80 0.76 -0.41
N VAL A 5 8.74 -0.57 -0.44
CA VAL A 5 9.71 -1.44 0.22
C VAL A 5 11.10 -1.23 -0.38
N ARG A 6 11.20 -1.21 -1.71
CA ARG A 6 12.47 -0.97 -2.41
C ARG A 6 13.10 0.38 -2.05
N ARG A 7 12.33 1.46 -2.04
CA ARG A 7 12.83 2.79 -1.62
C ARG A 7 13.35 2.81 -0.19
N MET A 8 12.72 2.05 0.71
CA MET A 8 13.21 1.93 2.10
C MET A 8 14.55 1.20 2.16
N PHE A 9 14.70 0.06 1.48
CA PHE A 9 15.99 -0.62 1.41
C PHE A 9 17.07 0.24 0.73
N GLU A 10 16.74 0.93 -0.35
CA GLU A 10 17.65 1.84 -1.05
C GLU A 10 18.10 3.01 -0.16
N ALA A 11 17.21 3.57 0.67
CA ALA A 11 17.54 4.63 1.62
C ALA A 11 18.57 4.20 2.66
N GLU A 12 18.57 2.92 3.03
CA GLU A 12 19.53 2.31 3.95
C GLU A 12 20.78 1.74 3.23
N GLY A 13 20.91 1.94 1.91
CA GLY A 13 22.02 1.40 1.11
C GLY A 13 21.98 -0.12 0.94
N LEU A 14 20.83 -0.75 1.18
CA LEU A 14 20.65 -2.19 1.15
C LEU A 14 20.03 -2.63 -0.18
N THR A 15 20.49 -3.77 -0.71
CA THR A 15 19.85 -4.45 -1.84
C THR A 15 19.17 -5.72 -1.34
N PRO A 16 17.82 -5.77 -1.33
CA PRO A 16 17.12 -6.96 -0.86
C PRO A 16 17.34 -8.13 -1.84
N ASN A 17 17.71 -9.30 -1.31
CA ASN A 17 17.77 -10.52 -2.10
C ASN A 17 16.35 -11.10 -2.22
N ILE A 18 15.69 -10.82 -3.34
CA ILE A 18 14.30 -11.22 -3.58
C ILE A 18 14.30 -12.66 -4.13
N ALA A 19 13.95 -13.63 -3.28
CA ALA A 19 13.77 -15.02 -3.70
C ALA A 19 12.54 -15.21 -4.61
N MET A 20 11.47 -14.46 -4.35
CA MET A 20 10.24 -14.50 -5.15
C MET A 20 9.45 -13.18 -5.02
N SER A 21 8.81 -12.74 -6.11
CA SER A 21 7.92 -11.58 -6.12
C SER A 21 6.56 -11.96 -6.70
N THR A 22 5.49 -11.76 -5.94
CA THR A 22 4.11 -11.94 -6.39
C THR A 22 3.23 -10.83 -5.80
N ASN A 23 2.14 -10.47 -6.48
CA ASN A 23 1.19 -9.44 -6.04
C ASN A 23 -0.10 -10.03 -5.44
N TYR A 24 -0.20 -11.35 -5.32
CA TYR A 24 -1.29 -12.02 -4.63
C TYR A 24 -1.02 -12.03 -3.13
N LEU A 25 -1.48 -10.99 -2.43
CA LEU A 25 -1.20 -10.78 -1.00
C LEU A 25 -1.64 -11.96 -0.12
N GLU A 26 -2.74 -12.63 -0.45
CA GLU A 26 -3.19 -13.83 0.27
C GLU A 26 -2.19 -14.98 0.14
N THR A 27 -1.64 -15.20 -1.06
CA THR A 27 -0.58 -16.20 -1.27
C THR A 27 0.68 -15.86 -0.48
N ILE A 28 1.05 -14.58 -0.43
CA ILE A 28 2.18 -14.12 0.38
C ILE A 28 1.91 -14.39 1.86
N LYS A 29 0.74 -14.01 2.36
CA LYS A 29 0.34 -14.24 3.76
C LYS A 29 0.39 -15.72 4.12
N MET A 30 -0.15 -16.58 3.26
CA MET A 30 -0.08 -18.03 3.42
C MET A 30 1.36 -18.54 3.51
N MET A 31 2.27 -18.08 2.65
CA MET A 31 3.68 -18.50 2.70
C MET A 31 4.38 -18.02 3.98
N VAL A 32 4.06 -16.81 4.46
CA VAL A 32 4.59 -16.28 5.72
C VAL A 32 4.04 -17.07 6.91
N SER A 33 2.75 -17.41 6.92
CA SER A 33 2.13 -18.12 8.04
C SER A 33 2.67 -19.54 8.23
N ILE A 34 3.11 -20.20 7.16
CA ILE A 34 3.77 -21.51 7.24
C ILE A 34 5.31 -21.42 7.42
N GLY A 35 5.85 -20.21 7.60
CA GLY A 35 7.25 -19.99 7.94
C GLY A 35 8.24 -20.10 6.77
N LEU A 36 7.78 -20.07 5.51
CA LEU A 36 8.68 -20.13 4.35
C LEU A 36 9.48 -18.84 4.14
N ALA A 37 8.95 -17.69 4.56
CA ALA A 37 9.58 -16.39 4.37
C ALA A 37 8.99 -15.32 5.33
N TRP A 38 9.65 -14.17 5.40
CA TRP A 38 9.05 -12.92 5.92
C TRP A 38 8.58 -12.05 4.75
N SER A 39 7.62 -11.16 4.98
CA SER A 39 7.15 -10.24 3.93
C SER A 39 6.57 -8.94 4.48
N VAL A 40 6.31 -7.98 3.59
CA VAL A 40 5.62 -6.73 3.89
C VAL A 40 4.16 -6.85 3.47
N LEU A 41 3.26 -6.87 4.46
CA LEU A 41 1.82 -6.99 4.28
C LEU A 41 1.09 -5.75 4.81
N PRO A 42 -0.06 -5.37 4.22
CA PRO A 42 -0.95 -4.38 4.81
C PRO A 42 -1.35 -4.76 6.24
N ARG A 43 -1.48 -3.76 7.11
CA ARG A 43 -1.90 -3.98 8.51
C ARG A 43 -3.29 -4.62 8.62
N THR A 44 -4.16 -4.40 7.64
CA THR A 44 -5.50 -5.00 7.56
C THR A 44 -5.46 -6.52 7.39
N MET A 45 -4.30 -7.10 7.07
CA MET A 45 -4.13 -8.54 6.90
C MET A 45 -3.49 -9.22 8.12
N LEU A 46 -3.16 -8.46 9.18
CA LEU A 46 -2.62 -9.01 10.42
C LEU A 46 -3.70 -9.80 11.16
N ASP A 47 -3.37 -11.03 11.55
CA ASP A 47 -4.20 -11.93 12.33
C ASP A 47 -3.31 -12.88 13.16
N ASP A 48 -3.93 -13.87 13.81
CA ASP A 48 -3.25 -14.83 14.68
C ASP A 48 -2.27 -15.76 13.95
N GLN A 49 -2.25 -15.74 12.60
CA GLN A 49 -1.37 -16.61 11.79
C GLN A 49 -0.01 -15.96 11.52
N VAL A 50 0.14 -14.65 11.71
CA VAL A 50 1.38 -13.93 11.41
C VAL A 50 1.69 -12.91 12.50
N VAL A 51 2.96 -12.84 12.88
CA VAL A 51 3.43 -11.83 13.84
C VAL A 51 4.04 -10.65 13.10
N ARG A 52 3.73 -9.44 13.55
CA ARG A 52 4.39 -8.23 13.05
C ARG A 52 5.80 -8.13 13.63
N LEU A 53 6.79 -7.98 12.76
CA LEU A 53 8.14 -7.60 13.16
C LEU A 53 8.19 -6.07 13.43
N PRO A 54 8.56 -5.62 14.64
CA PRO A 54 8.70 -4.21 14.93
C PRO A 54 9.96 -3.66 14.22
N LEU A 55 9.75 -2.64 13.38
CA LEU A 55 10.82 -1.86 12.79
C LEU A 55 10.85 -0.50 13.49
N GLN A 56 11.99 -0.14 14.07
CA GLN A 56 12.20 1.17 14.69
C GLN A 56 12.35 2.21 13.57
N ASP A 57 11.76 3.39 13.76
CA ASP A 57 11.90 4.56 12.88
C ASP A 57 11.46 4.38 11.41
N ILE A 58 10.80 3.27 11.07
CA ILE A 58 10.33 2.99 9.71
C ILE A 58 8.80 3.04 9.65
N GLN A 59 8.29 4.01 8.89
CA GLN A 59 6.87 4.13 8.56
C GLN A 59 6.66 3.99 7.05
N LEU A 60 6.13 2.83 6.64
CA LEU A 60 5.76 2.58 5.24
C LEU A 60 4.32 3.04 5.02
N SER A 61 4.16 4.14 4.29
CA SER A 61 2.87 4.63 3.82
C SER A 61 2.82 4.64 2.29
N ARG A 62 1.61 4.64 1.73
CA ARG A 62 1.39 4.84 0.30
C ARG A 62 0.38 5.95 0.12
N GLN A 63 0.68 6.89 -0.76
CA GLN A 63 -0.33 7.81 -1.25
C GLN A 63 -1.11 7.11 -2.37
N LEU A 64 -2.44 7.11 -2.24
CA LEU A 64 -3.34 6.67 -3.29
C LEU A 64 -3.95 7.90 -3.96
N GLY A 65 -4.39 7.71 -5.20
CA GLY A 65 -5.09 8.74 -5.97
C GLY A 65 -5.94 8.09 -7.06
N TYR A 66 -6.65 8.92 -7.80
CA TYR A 66 -7.44 8.53 -8.96
C TYR A 66 -6.77 9.02 -10.26
N ILE A 67 -7.07 8.36 -11.37
CA ILE A 67 -6.59 8.75 -12.71
C ILE A 67 -7.80 9.19 -13.54
N LEU A 68 -7.66 10.31 -14.25
CA LEU A 68 -8.69 10.89 -15.10
C LEU A 68 -8.21 10.86 -16.55
N HIS A 69 -9.13 10.58 -17.49
CA HIS A 69 -8.84 10.70 -18.91
C HIS A 69 -9.12 12.13 -19.37
N THR A 70 -8.08 12.87 -19.76
CA THR A 70 -8.16 14.32 -20.06
C THR A 70 -9.13 14.66 -21.19
N GLU A 71 -9.31 13.75 -22.16
CA GLU A 71 -10.23 13.95 -23.29
C GLU A 71 -11.70 13.61 -22.99
N ARG A 72 -12.04 13.26 -21.74
CA ARG A 72 -13.41 12.92 -21.35
C ARG A 72 -13.95 13.88 -20.31
N THR A 73 -15.17 14.37 -20.56
CA THR A 73 -15.90 15.13 -19.55
C THR A 73 -16.28 14.19 -18.41
N LEU A 74 -15.93 14.56 -17.18
CA LEU A 74 -16.34 13.80 -16.00
C LEU A 74 -17.86 13.83 -15.86
N SER A 75 -18.45 12.68 -15.54
CA SER A 75 -19.87 12.59 -15.20
C SER A 75 -20.11 13.19 -13.81
N ASN A 76 -21.37 13.50 -13.51
CA ASN A 76 -21.77 13.93 -12.16
C ASN A 76 -21.46 12.85 -11.12
N ALA A 77 -21.63 11.57 -11.49
CA ALA A 77 -21.29 10.44 -10.63
C ALA A 77 -19.78 10.35 -10.33
N ALA A 78 -18.92 10.56 -11.35
CA ALA A 78 -17.47 10.54 -11.15
C ALA A 78 -17.02 11.65 -10.20
N ARG A 79 -17.54 12.87 -10.38
CA ARG A 79 -17.27 14.00 -9.46
C ARG A 79 -17.73 13.72 -8.04
N ALA A 80 -18.93 13.15 -7.88
CA ALA A 80 -19.45 12.79 -6.55
C ALA A 80 -18.60 11.71 -5.87
N PHE A 81 -18.15 10.71 -6.63
CA PHE A 81 -17.26 9.66 -6.13
C PHE A 81 -15.91 10.21 -5.68
N MET A 82 -15.27 11.06 -6.48
CA MET A 82 -14.00 11.71 -6.13
C MET A 82 -14.14 12.53 -4.84
N ARG A 83 -15.21 13.31 -4.71
CA ARG A 83 -15.49 14.09 -3.49
C ARG A 83 -15.62 13.20 -2.25
N LEU A 84 -16.34 12.07 -2.35
CA LEU A 84 -16.45 11.12 -1.24
C LEU A 84 -15.10 10.51 -0.87
N LEU A 85 -14.25 10.19 -1.86
CA LEU A 85 -12.90 9.69 -1.61
C LEU A 85 -12.04 10.72 -0.88
N ASP A 86 -12.07 11.99 -1.30
CA ASP A 86 -11.30 13.06 -0.67
C ASP A 86 -11.78 13.33 0.77
N GLU A 87 -13.09 13.34 1.01
CA GLU A 87 -13.68 13.45 2.34
C GLU A 87 -13.21 12.33 3.28
N GLN A 88 -13.13 11.09 2.77
CA GLN A 88 -12.65 9.92 3.54
C GLN A 88 -11.14 9.90 3.72
N ALA A 89 -10.37 10.36 2.73
CA ALA A 89 -8.91 10.34 2.76
C ALA A 89 -8.32 11.46 3.63
N PHE A 90 -8.94 12.64 3.64
CA PHE A 90 -8.39 13.85 4.28
C PHE A 90 -9.24 14.39 5.45
N GLY A 91 -10.40 13.80 5.76
CA GLY A 91 -11.21 14.14 6.93
C GLY A 91 -11.53 15.64 7.05
N ASN A 92 -12.56 16.11 6.35
CA ASN A 92 -13.08 17.50 6.42
C ASN A 92 -12.02 18.63 6.38
N GLY A 93 -10.93 18.45 5.62
CA GLY A 93 -9.86 19.42 5.50
C GLY A 93 -9.21 19.43 4.12
N THR A 94 -9.75 20.27 3.23
CA THR A 94 -9.20 20.74 1.94
C THR A 94 -9.11 19.70 0.80
N PRO A 95 -9.83 19.88 -0.32
CA PRO A 95 -9.69 19.02 -1.49
C PRO A 95 -8.33 19.23 -2.19
N ALA A 96 -7.77 18.14 -2.73
CA ALA A 96 -6.60 18.19 -3.59
C ALA A 96 -6.96 18.92 -4.89
N ALA A 97 -6.40 20.12 -5.06
CA ALA A 97 -6.51 20.93 -6.28
C ALA A 97 -5.73 20.32 -7.45
#